data_AF-A0A7X9XD59-F1
#
_entry.id   AF-A0A7X9XD59-F1
#
_cell.length_a   1.000
_cell.length_b   1.000
_cell.length_c   1.000
_cell.angle_alpha   90.00
_cell.angle_beta   90.00
_cell.angle_gamma   90.00
#
_symmetry.space_group_name_H-M   'P 1'
#
loop_
_entity.id
_entity.type
_entity.pdbx_description
1 polymer ?
#
loop_
_entity_poly.entity_id
_entity_poly.type
_entity_poly.pdbx_seq_one_letter_code
_entity_poly.pdbx_strand_id
1 'polypeptide(L)' 'MHNIMGPNTLGVGLNWNRPSESTFGQKLRDQYVSEIFYKFKLTHHTELTPSVQLVANPALNMNTDFTSVFGLRFRAFL' A
#
# COMPACT_ATOMS: atom_id res chain seq x y z
N MET A 1 -27.45 -15.17 -17.53
CA MET A 1 -25.98 -15.26 -17.34
C MET A 1 -25.69 -15.07 -15.86
N HIS A 2 -25.22 -16.11 -15.15
CA HIS A 2 -24.80 -15.97 -13.75
C HIS A 2 -23.47 -15.20 -13.74
N ASN A 3 -23.45 -14.02 -13.15
CA ASN A 3 -22.22 -13.26 -12.98
C ASN A 3 -21.42 -13.90 -11.83
N ILE A 4 -20.49 -14.77 -12.19
CA ILE A 4 -19.59 -15.50 -11.28
C ILE A 4 -18.46 -14.62 -10.73
N MET A 5 -18.31 -13.41 -11.27
CA MET A 5 -17.29 -12.43 -10.87
C MET A 5 -17.93 -11.39 -9.95
N GLY A 6 -17.44 -11.32 -8.71
CA GLY A 6 -17.81 -10.24 -7.79
C GLY A 6 -17.31 -8.88 -8.29
N PRO A 7 -17.78 -7.76 -7.71
CA PRO A 7 -17.34 -6.44 -8.14
C PRO A 7 -15.85 -6.25 -7.87
N ASN A 8 -15.13 -5.75 -8.87
CA ASN A 8 -13.74 -5.30 -8.73
C ASN A 8 -13.69 -3.97 -7.97
N THR A 9 -12.58 -3.68 -7.31
CA THR A 9 -12.42 -2.44 -6.53
C THR A 9 -11.10 -1.75 -6.85
N LEU A 10 -11.15 -0.51 -7.30
CA LEU A 10 -10.00 0.39 -7.33
C LEU A 10 -9.97 1.19 -6.04
N GLY A 11 -8.81 1.24 -5.37
CA GLY A 11 -8.63 1.99 -4.13
C GLY A 11 -7.35 2.81 -4.14
N VAL A 12 -7.40 3.92 -3.42
CA VAL A 12 -6.24 4.78 -3.12
C VAL A 12 -6.18 5.02 -1.62
N GLY A 13 -4.97 5.01 -1.08
CA GLY A 13 -4.68 5.29 0.33
C GLY A 13 -3.57 6.33 0.44
N LEU A 14 -3.69 7.21 1.44
CA LEU A 14 -2.65 8.16 1.82
C LEU A 14 -2.39 7.99 3.31
N ASN A 15 -1.12 8.00 3.68
CA ASN A 15 -0.68 7.83 5.05
C ASN A 15 0.45 8.81 5.36
N TRP A 16 0.32 9.53 6.47
CA TRP A 16 1.30 10.46 6.97
C TRP A 16 1.78 9.99 8.34
N ASN A 17 3.08 9.73 8.45
CA ASN A 17 3.72 9.37 9.70
C ASN A 17 4.66 10.50 10.11
N ARG A 18 4.39 11.09 11.28
CA ARG A 18 5.31 12.02 11.93
C ARG A 18 5.96 11.32 13.12
N PRO A 19 7.25 10.94 13.04
CA PRO A 19 7.94 10.27 14.14
C PRO A 19 8.06 11.20 15.37
N SER A 20 7.85 10.66 16.57
CA SER A 20 7.93 11.43 17.81
C SER A 20 9.38 11.78 18.16
N GLU A 21 9.65 13.07 18.32
CA GLU A 21 10.97 13.62 18.68
C GLU A 21 11.48 13.06 20.03
N SER A 22 10.57 12.65 20.93
CA SER A 22 10.89 12.17 22.27
C SER A 22 11.49 10.77 22.32
N THR A 23 11.26 9.93 21.30
CA THR A 23 11.58 8.49 21.37
C THR A 23 12.70 8.10 20.42
N PHE A 24 12.89 8.82 19.32
CA PHE A 24 13.84 8.42 18.27
C PHE A 24 15.08 9.33 18.12
N GLY A 25 15.15 10.45 18.85
CA GLY A 25 16.25 11.40 18.74
C GLY A 25 16.27 12.16 17.41
N GLN A 26 16.77 13.40 17.45
CA GLN A 26 16.92 14.40 16.38
C GLN A 26 16.09 14.20 15.08
N LYS A 27 14.98 14.95 14.97
CA LYS A 27 14.33 15.39 13.71
C LYS A 27 14.28 14.36 12.58
N LEU A 28 13.72 13.17 12.85
CA LEU A 28 13.33 12.28 11.76
C LEU A 28 12.29 12.99 10.88
N ARG A 29 12.51 13.01 9.56
CA ARG A 29 11.66 13.69 8.57
C ARG A 29 10.26 13.05 8.54
N ASP A 30 9.24 13.85 8.25
CA ASP A 30 7.88 13.34 8.00
C ASP A 30 7.89 12.35 6.83
N GLN A 31 7.35 11.15 7.06
CA GLN A 31 7.23 10.11 6.03
C GLN A 31 5.80 10.12 5.46
N TYR A 32 5.72 10.18 4.14
CA TYR A 32 4.46 10.10 3.41
C TYR A 32 4.43 8.82 2.60
N VAL A 33 3.34 8.08 2.70
CA VAL A 33 3.10 6.88 1.91
C VAL A 33 1.78 7.04 1.17
N SER A 34 1.81 6.86 -0.14
CA SER A 34 0.59 6.70 -0.94
C SER A 34 0.53 5.30 -1.50
N GLU A 35 -0.66 4.73 -1.59
CA GLU A 35 -0.89 3.42 -2.21
C GLU A 35 -2.04 3.53 -3.21
N ILE A 36 -1.88 2.90 -4.36
CA ILE A 36 -2.98 2.62 -5.29
C ILE A 36 -3.03 1.12 -5.47
N PHE A 37 -4.22 0.54 -5.38
CA PHE A 37 -4.41 -0.90 -5.55
C PHE A 37 -5.67 -1.18 -6.36
N TYR A 38 -5.63 -2.28 -7.12
CA TYR A 38 -6.81 -2.76 -7.85
C TYR A 38 -7.10 -4.19 -7.43
N LYS A 39 -8.30 -4.43 -6.89
CA LYS A 39 -8.75 -5.76 -6.49
C LYS A 39 -9.56 -6.39 -7.61
N PHE A 40 -8.98 -7.44 -8.21
CA PHE A 40 -9.65 -8.36 -9.12
C PHE A 40 -10.32 -9.48 -8.32
N LYS A 41 -11.64 -9.60 -8.44
CA LYS A 41 -12.37 -10.80 -7.97
C LYS A 41 -12.46 -11.80 -9.12
N LEU A 42 -11.53 -12.76 -9.14
CA LEU A 42 -11.46 -13.77 -10.20
C LEU A 42 -12.58 -14.79 -10.06
N THR A 43 -12.88 -15.20 -8.82
CA THR A 43 -13.99 -16.10 -8.48
C THR A 43 -14.61 -15.68 -7.13
N HIS A 44 -15.67 -16.37 -6.69
CA HIS A 44 -16.22 -16.18 -5.34
C HIS A 44 -15.23 -16.51 -4.21
N HIS A 45 -14.21 -17.32 -4.49
CA HIS A 45 -13.25 -17.80 -3.49
C HIS A 45 -11.84 -17.25 -3.70
N THR A 46 -11.59 -16.49 -4.76
CA THR A 46 -10.24 -15.99 -5.08
C THR A 46 -10.24 -14.52 -5.47
N GLU A 47 -9.29 -13.78 -4.88
CA GLU A 47 -9.04 -12.36 -5.16
C GLU A 47 -7.55 -12.15 -5.45
N LEU A 48 -7.25 -11.32 -6.45
CA LEU A 48 -5.90 -10.88 -6.79
C LEU A 48 -5.85 -9.36 -6.72
N THR A 49 -4.87 -8.81 -6.01
CA THR A 49 -4.76 -7.36 -5.79
C THR A 49 -3.32 -6.91 -6.04
N PRO A 50 -2.97 -6.47 -7.26
CA PRO A 50 -1.78 -5.67 -7.46
C PRO A 50 -1.90 -4.32 -6.76
N SER A 51 -0.78 -3.82 -6.23
CA SER A 51 -0.67 -2.48 -5.69
C SER A 51 0.67 -1.84 -5.99
N VAL A 52 0.68 -0.51 -5.99
CA VAL A 52 1.89 0.31 -6.06
C VAL A 52 1.85 1.24 -4.87
N GLN A 53 2.91 1.23 -4.09
CA GLN A 53 3.10 2.14 -2.95
C GLN A 53 4.25 3.08 -3.25
N LEU A 54 4.06 4.37 -3.01
CA LEU A 54 5.08 5.39 -3.14
C LEU A 54 5.38 5.92 -1.74
N VAL A 55 6.64 5.80 -1.33
CA VAL A 55 7.13 6.20 -0.02
C VAL A 55 8.08 7.38 -0.22
N ALA A 56 7.69 8.56 0.25
CA ALA A 56 8.53 9.75 0.27
C ALA A 56 9.13 9.94 1.67
N ASN A 57 10.42 10.30 1.71
CA ASN A 57 11.20 10.45 2.95
C ASN A 57 11.13 9.21 3.85
N PRO A 58 11.60 8.03 3.39
CA PRO A 58 11.62 6.84 4.23
C PRO A 58 12.42 7.10 5.51
N ALA A 59 11.75 7.00 6.68
CA ALA A 59 12.34 7.36 7.97
C ALA A 59 13.56 6.50 8.35
N LEU A 60 13.73 5.34 7.70
CA LEU A 60 14.81 4.38 7.93
C LEU A 60 15.97 4.47 6.92
N ASN A 61 15.87 5.31 5.87
CA ASN A 61 16.96 5.50 4.91
C ASN A 61 17.06 6.98 4.48
N MET A 62 17.95 7.73 5.14
CA MET A 62 18.14 9.17 4.91
C MET A 62 18.81 9.52 3.57
N ASN A 63 19.29 8.53 2.80
CA ASN A 63 20.02 8.74 1.55
C ASN A 63 19.16 8.63 0.29
N THR A 64 17.83 8.46 0.44
CA THR A 64 16.92 8.29 -0.68
C THR A 64 15.64 9.08 -0.41
N ASP A 65 15.36 10.10 -1.22
CA ASP A 65 14.20 10.97 -1.01
C ASP A 65 12.87 10.28 -1.37
N PHE A 66 12.91 9.22 -2.16
CA PHE A 66 11.72 8.54 -2.67
C PHE A 66 11.95 7.06 -3.00
N THR A 67 11.00 6.20 -2.68
CA THR A 67 11.01 4.77 -2.99
C THR A 67 9.64 4.33 -3.48
N SER A 68 9.61 3.54 -4.55
CA SER A 68 8.40 2.85 -5.01
C SER A 68 8.47 1.37 -4.64
N VAL A 69 7.34 0.81 -4.21
CA VAL A 69 7.18 -0.60 -3.87
C VAL A 69 6.04 -1.16 -4.71
N PHE A 70 6.34 -2.23 -5.46
CA PHE A 70 5.35 -2.97 -6.22
C PHE A 70 4.90 -4.17 -5.39
N GLY A 71 3.59 -4.30 -5.18
CA GLY A 71 2.98 -5.35 -4.39
C GLY A 71 2.03 -6.20 -5.22
N LEU A 72 1.98 -7.49 -4.90
CA LEU A 72 0.95 -8.40 -5.39
C LEU A 72 0.40 -9.19 -4.22
N ARG A 73 -0.92 -9.10 -4.00
CA ARG A 73 -1.61 -9.82 -2.93
C ARG A 73 -2.60 -10.80 -3.53
N PHE A 74 -2.47 -12.07 -3.19
CA PHE A 74 -3.45 -13.10 -3.51
C PHE A 74 -4.22 -13.49 -2.25
N ARG A 75 -5.53 -13.70 -2.39
CA ARG A 75 -6.39 -14.21 -1.31
C ARG A 75 -7.21 -15.37 -1.84
N ALA A 76 -7.15 -16.50 -1.15
CA ALA A 76 -8.05 -17.62 -1.34
C ALA A 76 -8.87 -17.82 -0.05
N PHE A 77 -10.17 -18.05 -0.22
CA PHE A 77 -11.07 -18.46 0.86
C PHE A 77 -11.24 -19.98 0.76
N LEU A 78 -10.83 -20.70 1.81
CA LEU A 78 -10.95 -22.15 1.95
C LEU A 78 -12.20 -22.48 2.78
#